data_AF-A0A172XUA9-F1
#
_entry.id   AF-A0A172XUA9-F1
#
_cell.length_a   1.000
_cell.length_b   1.000
_cell.length_c   1.000
_cell.angle_alpha   90.00
_cell.angle_beta   90.00
_cell.angle_gamma   90.00
#
_symmetry.space_group_name_H-M   'P 1'
#
loop_
_entity.id
_entity.type
_entity.pdbx_description
1 polymer ?
#
loop_
_entity_poly.entity_id
_entity_poly.type
_entity_poly.pdbx_seq_one_letter_code
_entity_poly.pdbx_strand_id
1 'polypeptide(L)'
;MKYYLLNNKQTVFFYAFFRQIDLSLDRSRWTSFNDLQYYYSDKISPEHVIKYSDNIPFEEKSITRINKFKFFFKKGLREEEFEYFKNLLLLFDKFLKSNEINYIIQMEKLRIDIAVFYNNVLGSKMSRKDLKRTMKIEHYYQNPLIQTIELKEFVPNDFEDKLIV
;
A
#
# COMPACT_ATOMS: atom_id res chain seq x y z
N MET A 1 3.14 -9.83 -21.77
CA MET A 1 2.83 -8.88 -20.67
C MET A 1 2.17 -9.65 -19.55
N LYS A 2 2.78 -9.65 -18.36
CA LYS A 2 2.21 -10.29 -17.17
C LYS A 2 1.17 -9.39 -16.52
N TYR A 3 0.16 -10.01 -15.94
CA TYR A 3 -0.85 -9.37 -15.11
C TYR A 3 -0.98 -10.10 -13.79
N TYR A 4 -0.67 -9.41 -12.70
CA TYR A 4 -0.81 -9.90 -11.34
C TYR A 4 -2.28 -9.78 -10.90
N LEU A 5 -2.89 -10.88 -10.50
CA LEU A 5 -4.32 -10.95 -10.22
C LEU A 5 -4.60 -10.62 -8.75
N LEU A 6 -5.12 -9.42 -8.47
CA LEU A 6 -5.56 -9.08 -7.13
C LEU A 6 -7.04 -9.41 -6.95
N ASN A 7 -7.36 -10.05 -5.82
CA ASN A 7 -8.72 -10.13 -5.33
C ASN A 7 -9.12 -8.81 -4.64
N ASN A 8 -10.41 -8.67 -4.30
CA ASN A 8 -10.90 -7.44 -3.66
C ASN A 8 -10.21 -7.14 -2.34
N LYS A 9 -9.99 -8.14 -1.48
CA LYS A 9 -9.36 -7.93 -0.17
C LYS A 9 -7.93 -7.43 -0.33
N GLN A 10 -7.16 -8.01 -1.25
CA GLN A 10 -5.81 -7.58 -1.59
C GLN A 10 -5.75 -6.14 -2.09
N THR A 11 -6.61 -5.77 -3.04
CA THR A 11 -6.66 -4.38 -3.55
C THR A 11 -6.98 -3.39 -2.44
N VAL A 12 -7.96 -3.71 -1.59
CA VAL A 12 -8.37 -2.84 -0.47
C VAL A 12 -7.25 -2.74 0.57
N PHE A 13 -6.59 -3.85 0.89
CA PHE A 13 -5.46 -3.90 1.81
C PHE A 13 -4.30 -3.03 1.31
N PHE A 14 -3.85 -3.22 0.07
CA PHE A 14 -2.76 -2.45 -0.51
C PHE A 14 -3.08 -0.96 -0.59
N TYR A 15 -4.33 -0.60 -0.91
CA TYR A 15 -4.76 0.78 -0.87
C TYR A 15 -4.67 1.34 0.55
N ALA A 16 -5.21 0.63 1.54
CA ALA A 16 -5.20 1.06 2.94
C ALA A 16 -3.76 1.22 3.46
N PHE A 17 -2.88 0.26 3.15
CA PHE A 17 -1.47 0.28 3.54
C PHE A 17 -0.75 1.50 2.97
N PHE A 18 -0.86 1.76 1.67
CA PHE A 18 -0.24 2.93 1.06
C PHE A 18 -0.82 4.24 1.56
N ARG A 19 -2.14 4.31 1.76
CA ARG A 19 -2.77 5.50 2.30
C ARG A 19 -2.31 5.78 3.73
N GLN A 20 -2.13 4.74 4.54
CA GLN A 20 -1.53 4.87 5.87
C GLN A 20 -0.12 5.45 5.77
N ILE A 21 0.71 4.94 4.86
CA ILE A 21 2.08 5.46 4.64
C ILE A 21 2.07 6.93 4.23
N ASP A 22 1.27 7.29 3.21
CA ASP A 22 1.14 8.67 2.72
C ASP A 22 0.79 9.64 3.86
N LEU A 23 -0.26 9.33 4.61
CA LEU A 23 -0.67 10.17 5.73
C LEU A 23 0.35 10.21 6.86
N SER A 24 1.01 9.09 7.15
CA SER A 24 2.03 9.04 8.20
C SER A 24 3.26 9.87 7.82
N LEU A 25 3.69 9.79 6.56
CA LEU A 25 4.73 10.65 6.00
C LEU A 25 4.33 12.13 6.01
N ASP A 26 3.09 12.45 5.65
CA ASP A 26 2.56 13.83 5.69
C ASP A 26 2.64 14.44 7.09
N ARG A 27 2.32 13.66 8.13
CA ARG A 27 2.40 14.08 9.53
C ARG A 27 3.84 14.18 10.05
N SER A 28 4.71 13.27 9.62
CA SER A 28 6.12 13.26 10.05
C SER A 28 6.91 14.49 9.63
N ARG A 29 6.39 15.33 8.72
CA ARG A 29 6.99 16.64 8.40
C ARG A 29 7.08 17.58 9.58
N TRP A 30 6.21 17.39 10.58
CA TRP A 30 6.07 18.27 11.74
C TRP A 30 6.64 17.67 13.03
N THR A 31 7.23 16.48 12.96
CA THR A 31 7.78 15.73 14.10
C THR A 31 9.17 15.20 13.77
N SER A 32 9.80 14.46 14.71
CA SER A 32 11.00 13.70 14.34
C SER A 32 10.60 12.52 13.45
N PHE A 33 11.49 12.15 12.53
CA PHE A 33 11.35 10.93 11.76
C PHE A 33 11.51 9.68 12.65
N ASN A 34 12.27 9.77 13.75
CA ASN A 34 12.39 8.69 14.73
C ASN A 34 11.04 8.31 15.36
N ASP A 35 10.15 9.29 15.57
CA ASP A 35 8.81 9.03 16.12
C ASP A 35 7.96 8.23 15.13
N LEU A 36 8.11 8.50 13.83
CA LEU A 36 7.47 7.72 12.76
C LEU A 36 8.04 6.29 12.72
N GLN A 37 9.37 6.14 12.82
CA GLN A 37 10.01 4.82 12.88
C GLN A 37 9.50 4.01 14.09
N TYR A 38 9.40 4.65 15.25
CA TYR A 38 8.83 4.05 16.45
C TYR A 38 7.37 3.61 16.23
N TYR A 39 6.54 4.46 15.62
CA TYR A 39 5.16 4.10 15.26
C TYR A 39 5.07 2.88 14.33
N TYR A 40 6.05 2.66 13.44
CA TYR A 40 6.06 1.49 12.56
C TYR A 40 6.74 0.26 13.16
N SER A 41 7.31 0.35 14.37
CA SER A 41 8.03 -0.77 14.99
C SER A 41 7.14 -1.94 15.40
N ASP A 42 5.85 -1.70 15.63
CA ASP A 42 4.84 -2.71 15.99
C ASP A 42 3.76 -2.90 14.91
N LYS A 43 3.96 -2.31 13.72
CA LYS A 43 3.03 -2.39 12.58
C LYS A 43 3.52 -3.40 11.55
N ILE A 44 2.63 -3.77 10.64
CA ILE A 44 2.98 -4.60 9.47
C ILE A 44 4.06 -3.85 8.68
N SER A 45 5.25 -4.44 8.57
CA SER A 45 6.36 -3.80 7.87
C SER A 45 6.18 -3.89 6.35
N PRO A 46 6.75 -2.95 5.57
CA PRO A 46 6.67 -3.01 4.12
C PRO A 46 7.30 -4.28 3.55
N GLU A 47 8.33 -4.82 4.22
CA GLU A 47 8.96 -6.10 3.88
C GLU A 47 7.96 -7.28 3.93
N HIS A 48 7.09 -7.34 4.94
CA HIS A 48 6.04 -8.37 5.02
C HIS A 48 5.04 -8.22 3.86
N VAL A 49 4.66 -6.99 3.52
CA VAL A 49 3.77 -6.73 2.39
C VAL A 49 4.40 -7.13 1.06
N ILE A 50 5.72 -6.93 0.88
CA ILE A 50 6.46 -7.40 -0.30
C ILE A 50 6.44 -8.93 -0.36
N LYS A 51 6.80 -9.62 0.73
CA LYS A 51 6.79 -11.10 0.79
C LYS A 51 5.40 -11.66 0.49
N TYR A 52 4.35 -11.06 1.03
CA TYR A 52 2.98 -11.42 0.71
C TYR A 52 2.69 -11.21 -0.79
N SER A 53 3.14 -10.09 -1.35
CA SER A 53 2.94 -9.79 -2.77
C SER A 53 3.64 -10.78 -3.72
N ASP A 54 4.77 -11.37 -3.32
CA ASP A 54 5.49 -12.37 -4.13
C ASP A 54 4.64 -13.61 -4.42
N ASN A 55 3.65 -13.91 -3.57
CA ASN A 55 2.73 -15.02 -3.73
C ASN A 55 1.50 -14.71 -4.62
N ILE A 56 1.40 -13.49 -5.16
CA ILE A 56 0.27 -13.10 -6.00
C ILE A 56 0.36 -13.79 -7.36
N PRO A 57 -0.67 -14.55 -7.77
CA PRO A 57 -0.65 -15.24 -9.05
C PRO A 57 -0.66 -14.23 -10.20
N PHE A 58 0.07 -14.55 -11.27
CA PHE A 58 0.04 -13.78 -12.51
C PHE A 58 -0.43 -14.63 -13.68
N GLU A 59 -1.01 -13.97 -14.67
CA GLU A 59 -1.29 -14.54 -15.99
C GLU A 59 -0.41 -13.89 -17.05
N GLU A 60 0.16 -14.71 -17.93
CA GLU A 60 0.77 -14.22 -19.18
C GLU A 60 -0.28 -14.15 -20.28
N LYS A 61 -0.42 -12.98 -20.90
CA LYS A 61 -1.29 -12.82 -22.08
C LYS A 61 -0.47 -12.78 -23.36
N SER A 62 -0.85 -13.61 -24.32
CA SER A 62 -0.55 -13.39 -25.74
C SER A 62 -1.60 -12.44 -26.35
N ILE A 63 -1.16 -11.57 -27.25
CA ILE A 63 -1.94 -10.44 -27.80
C ILE A 63 -3.14 -10.88 -28.66
N THR A 64 -3.28 -12.18 -28.98
CA THR A 64 -4.04 -12.65 -30.14
C THR A 64 -5.55 -12.79 -30.00
N ARG A 65 -6.16 -12.66 -28.81
CA ARG A 65 -7.63 -12.73 -28.64
C ARG A 65 -8.16 -11.74 -27.63
N ILE A 66 -8.24 -10.47 -28.03
CA ILE A 66 -8.86 -9.40 -27.26
C ILE A 66 -10.38 -9.60 -27.28
N ASN A 67 -10.89 -10.39 -26.34
CA ASN A 67 -12.30 -10.38 -26.01
C ASN A 67 -12.55 -9.12 -25.14
N LYS A 68 -12.78 -7.97 -25.80
CA LYS A 68 -12.86 -6.62 -25.20
C LYS A 68 -13.80 -6.53 -23.99
N PHE A 69 -14.83 -7.38 -23.94
CA PHE A 69 -15.82 -7.39 -22.85
C PHE A 69 -15.35 -8.03 -21.54
N LYS A 70 -14.36 -8.95 -21.55
CA LYS A 70 -13.76 -9.51 -20.32
C LYS A 70 -12.71 -8.58 -19.69
N PHE A 71 -12.36 -7.47 -20.37
CA PHE A 71 -11.27 -6.58 -19.96
C PHE A 71 -11.67 -5.59 -18.85
N PHE A 72 -12.96 -5.27 -18.74
CA PHE A 72 -13.47 -4.27 -17.79
C PHE A 72 -13.48 -4.71 -16.32
N PHE A 73 -13.11 -5.97 -16.01
CA PHE A 73 -13.20 -6.52 -14.65
C PHE A 73 -11.91 -7.16 -14.12
N LYS A 74 -10.78 -7.09 -14.81
CA LYS A 74 -9.52 -7.61 -14.24
C LYS A 74 -8.96 -6.62 -13.22
N LYS A 75 -9.30 -6.86 -11.95
CA LYS A 75 -8.82 -6.23 -10.72
C LYS A 75 -7.32 -6.44 -10.46
N GLY A 76 -6.50 -6.61 -11.50
CA GLY A 76 -5.08 -6.91 -11.39
C GLY A 76 -4.18 -5.71 -11.68
N LEU A 77 -2.88 -5.87 -11.41
CA LEU A 77 -1.82 -4.93 -11.76
C LEU A 77 -1.05 -5.43 -12.99
N ARG A 78 -0.72 -4.52 -13.91
CA ARG A 78 0.28 -4.78 -14.96
C ARG A 78 1.63 -5.04 -14.32
N GLU A 79 2.50 -5.75 -15.02
CA GLU A 79 3.89 -6.01 -14.58
C GLU A 79 4.61 -4.75 -14.10
N GLU A 80 4.61 -3.69 -14.91
CA GLU A 80 5.21 -2.39 -14.56
C GLU A 80 4.57 -1.73 -13.32
N GLU A 81 3.24 -1.84 -13.16
CA GLU A 81 2.52 -1.31 -11.99
C GLU A 81 2.88 -2.11 -10.73
N PHE A 82 3.09 -3.41 -10.88
CA PHE A 82 3.44 -4.32 -9.80
C PHE A 82 4.89 -4.17 -9.36
N GLU A 83 5.80 -3.94 -10.30
CA GLU A 83 7.18 -3.57 -10.00
C GLU A 83 7.26 -2.21 -9.30
N TYR A 84 6.51 -1.23 -9.80
CA TYR A 84 6.44 0.09 -9.17
C TYR A 84 5.86 0.02 -7.75
N PHE A 85 4.79 -0.77 -7.54
CA PHE A 85 4.26 -1.11 -6.22
C PHE A 85 5.37 -1.57 -5.26
N LYS A 86 6.19 -2.55 -5.68
CA LYS A 86 7.28 -3.07 -4.84
C LYS A 86 8.36 -2.03 -4.58
N ASN A 87 8.72 -1.24 -5.59
CA ASN A 87 9.73 -0.20 -5.46
C ASN A 87 9.34 0.87 -4.44
N LEU A 88 8.06 1.27 -4.39
CA LEU A 88 7.55 2.19 -3.38
C LEU A 88 7.69 1.63 -1.96
N LEU A 89 7.35 0.35 -1.78
CA LEU A 89 7.49 -0.34 -0.49
C LEU A 89 8.94 -0.48 -0.06
N LEU A 90 9.83 -0.87 -0.97
CA LEU A 90 11.27 -0.98 -0.72
C LEU A 90 11.89 0.36 -0.33
N LEU A 91 11.48 1.44 -1.01
CA LEU A 91 11.99 2.77 -0.70
C LEU A 91 11.50 3.25 0.67
N PHE A 92 10.23 2.98 1.01
CA PHE A 92 9.72 3.29 2.35
C PHE A 92 10.42 2.49 3.44
N ASP A 93 10.62 1.18 3.23
CA ASP A 93 11.35 0.30 4.17
C ASP A 93 12.79 0.78 4.39
N LYS A 94 13.47 1.22 3.32
CA LYS A 94 14.80 1.82 3.41
C LYS A 94 14.81 3.07 4.28
N PHE A 95 13.79 3.93 4.18
CA PHE A 95 13.69 5.09 5.07
C PHE A 95 13.44 4.66 6.51
N LEU A 96 12.51 3.74 6.75
CA LEU A 96 12.24 3.24 8.11
C LEU A 96 13.49 2.66 8.77
N LYS A 97 14.41 2.05 8.01
CA LYS A 97 15.68 1.47 8.49
C LYS A 97 16.88 2.44 8.43
N SER A 98 16.67 3.68 8.01
CA SER A 98 17.73 4.69 7.91
C SER A 98 18.02 5.37 9.25
N ASN A 99 19.16 6.05 9.34
CA ASN A 99 19.51 6.89 10.49
C ASN A 99 19.05 8.35 10.31
N GLU A 100 18.10 8.61 9.41
CA GLU A 100 17.58 9.95 9.16
C GLU A 100 16.75 10.42 10.35
N ILE A 101 17.11 11.57 10.92
CA ILE A 101 16.41 12.14 12.08
C ILE A 101 15.24 13.04 11.64
N ASN A 102 15.41 13.69 10.48
CA ASN A 102 14.50 14.72 9.97
C ASN A 102 13.86 14.27 8.66
N TYR A 103 12.66 14.81 8.40
CA TYR A 103 11.99 14.63 7.12
C TYR A 103 12.78 15.28 5.98
N ILE A 104 13.10 14.50 4.93
CA ILE A 104 13.87 14.97 3.77
C ILE A 104 13.04 15.01 2.49
N ILE A 105 13.51 15.76 1.48
CA ILE A 105 12.79 15.94 0.20
C ILE A 105 12.52 14.62 -0.53
N GLN A 106 13.36 13.60 -0.35
CA GLN A 106 13.17 12.29 -0.95
C GLN A 106 11.98 11.54 -0.34
N MET A 107 11.68 11.78 0.94
CA MET A 107 10.48 11.25 1.60
C MET A 107 9.22 11.94 1.05
N GLU A 108 9.29 13.24 0.73
CA GLU A 108 8.18 13.96 0.08
C GLU A 108 7.89 13.42 -1.31
N LYS A 109 8.94 13.17 -2.08
CA LYS A 109 8.81 12.55 -3.42
C LYS A 109 8.15 11.18 -3.32
N LEU A 110 8.62 10.33 -2.40
CA LEU A 110 8.01 9.03 -2.14
C LEU A 110 6.54 9.16 -1.74
N ARG A 111 6.20 10.10 -0.86
CA ARG A 111 4.82 10.33 -0.42
C ARG A 111 3.90 10.69 -1.59
N ILE A 112 4.33 11.61 -2.45
CA ILE A 112 3.58 12.01 -3.65
C ILE A 112 3.41 10.82 -4.60
N ASP A 113 4.48 10.07 -4.84
CA ASP A 113 4.48 8.89 -5.70
C ASP A 113 3.51 7.80 -5.19
N ILE A 114 3.52 7.54 -3.88
CA ILE A 114 2.56 6.66 -3.21
C ILE A 114 1.13 7.18 -3.42
N ALA A 115 0.90 8.48 -3.18
CA ALA A 115 -0.42 9.09 -3.30
C ALA A 115 -0.98 9.00 -4.72
N VAL A 116 -0.15 9.24 -5.73
CA VAL A 116 -0.51 9.07 -7.14
C VAL A 116 -0.83 7.61 -7.43
N PHE A 117 0.00 6.68 -6.96
CA PHE A 117 -0.17 5.25 -7.22
C PHE A 117 -1.47 4.71 -6.62
N TYR A 118 -1.69 4.88 -5.30
CA TYR A 118 -2.86 4.28 -4.67
C TYR A 118 -4.16 4.93 -5.16
N ASN A 119 -4.18 6.23 -5.48
CA ASN A 119 -5.40 6.87 -5.99
C ASN A 119 -5.71 6.45 -7.43
N ASN A 120 -4.74 6.51 -8.32
CA ASN A 120 -4.98 6.32 -9.75
C ASN A 120 -5.01 4.84 -10.15
N VAL A 121 -4.14 4.01 -9.53
CA VAL A 121 -3.98 2.61 -9.90
C VAL A 121 -4.86 1.71 -9.04
N LEU A 122 -4.76 1.80 -7.71
CA LEU A 122 -5.55 0.93 -6.82
C LEU A 122 -6.99 1.44 -6.65
N GLY A 123 -7.17 2.74 -6.46
CA GLY A 123 -8.47 3.36 -6.21
C GLY A 123 -9.44 3.18 -7.38
N SER A 124 -8.95 3.20 -8.62
CA SER A 124 -9.76 2.92 -9.82
C SER A 124 -10.30 1.48 -9.88
N LYS A 125 -9.77 0.57 -9.05
CA LYS A 125 -10.16 -0.84 -8.97
C LYS A 125 -11.04 -1.16 -7.76
N MET A 126 -11.39 -0.15 -6.95
CA MET A 126 -12.15 -0.30 -5.71
C MET A 126 -13.59 0.17 -5.83
N SER A 127 -14.47 -0.40 -5.00
CA SER A 127 -15.83 0.11 -4.87
C SER A 127 -15.84 1.44 -4.10
N ARG A 128 -16.84 2.29 -4.34
CA ARG A 128 -17.02 3.54 -3.56
C ARG A 128 -17.18 3.27 -2.06
N LYS A 129 -17.75 2.13 -1.68
CA LYS A 129 -17.90 1.72 -0.28
C LYS A 129 -16.54 1.44 0.36
N ASP A 130 -15.69 0.69 -0.34
CA ASP A 130 -14.36 0.36 0.15
C ASP A 130 -13.47 1.60 0.20
N LEU A 131 -13.53 2.48 -0.80
CA LEU A 131 -12.84 3.78 -0.78
C LEU A 131 -13.25 4.59 0.46
N LYS A 132 -14.56 4.75 0.73
CA LYS A 132 -15.03 5.45 1.93
C LYS A 132 -14.53 4.81 3.22
N ARG A 133 -14.38 3.48 3.25
CA ARG A 133 -13.87 2.74 4.42
C ARG A 133 -12.37 2.98 4.61
N THR A 134 -11.57 2.89 3.55
CA THR A 134 -10.11 3.11 3.64
C THR A 134 -9.73 4.56 3.93
N MET A 135 -10.62 5.53 3.66
CA MET A 135 -10.40 6.92 4.08
C MET A 135 -10.28 7.11 5.61
N LYS A 136 -10.74 6.14 6.41
CA LYS A 136 -10.67 6.15 7.87
C LYS A 136 -9.47 5.37 8.43
N ILE A 137 -8.54 4.92 7.60
CA ILE A 137 -7.36 4.17 8.06
C ILE A 137 -6.58 4.97 9.13
N GLU A 138 -6.17 4.28 10.20
CA GLU A 138 -5.26 4.83 11.21
C GLU A 138 -3.93 5.27 10.57
N HIS A 139 -3.27 6.27 11.13
CA HIS A 139 -1.94 6.69 10.71
C HIS A 139 -1.18 7.36 11.86
N TYR A 140 0.12 7.54 11.68
CA TYR A 140 0.97 8.23 12.63
C TYR A 140 0.45 9.65 12.93
N TYR A 141 0.51 10.06 14.20
CA TYR A 141 0.08 11.38 14.67
C TYR A 141 -1.39 11.73 14.34
N GLN A 142 -2.25 10.69 14.29
CA GLN A 142 -3.69 10.83 14.11
C GLN A 142 -4.33 11.56 15.30
N ASN A 143 -5.25 12.47 15.02
CA ASN A 143 -6.06 13.13 16.05
C ASN A 143 -6.93 12.08 16.78
N PRO A 144 -6.80 11.92 18.12
CA PRO A 144 -7.49 10.89 18.89
C PRO A 144 -9.01 11.07 18.95
N LEU A 145 -9.54 12.24 18.62
CA LEU A 145 -10.99 12.49 18.57
C LEU A 145 -11.65 11.94 17.30
N ILE A 146 -10.86 11.57 16.29
CA ILE A 146 -11.37 11.05 15.02
C ILE A 146 -11.36 9.53 15.07
N GLN A 147 -12.54 8.93 14.88
CA GLN A 147 -12.65 7.48 14.78
C GLN A 147 -11.93 6.96 13.53
N THR A 148 -10.95 6.08 13.74
CA THR A 148 -10.21 5.40 12.68
C THR A 148 -10.50 3.90 12.64
N ILE A 149 -10.00 3.24 11.59
CA ILE A 149 -9.98 1.79 11.43
C ILE A 149 -8.52 1.37 11.41
N GLU A 150 -8.15 0.40 12.25
CA GLU A 150 -6.79 -0.14 12.29
C GLU A 150 -6.45 -0.89 10.99
N LEU A 151 -5.16 -0.92 10.62
CA LEU A 151 -4.72 -1.61 9.40
C LEU A 151 -5.10 -3.09 9.38
N LYS A 152 -5.08 -3.76 10.56
CA LYS A 152 -5.43 -5.17 10.73
C LYS A 152 -6.81 -5.55 10.17
N GLU A 153 -7.76 -4.60 10.19
CA GLU A 153 -9.13 -4.78 9.69
C GLU A 153 -9.23 -4.85 8.15
N PHE A 154 -8.13 -4.54 7.47
CA PHE A 154 -7.99 -4.64 6.01
C PHE A 154 -7.12 -5.82 5.59
N VAL A 155 -6.42 -6.49 6.51
CA VAL A 155 -5.51 -7.59 6.22
C VAL A 155 -6.26 -8.78 5.60
N PRO A 156 -5.83 -9.28 4.44
CA PRO A 156 -6.42 -10.46 3.82
C PRO A 156 -6.27 -11.71 4.69
N ASN A 157 -7.22 -12.65 4.63
CA ASN A 157 -7.17 -13.87 5.44
C ASN A 157 -5.98 -14.79 5.06
N ASP A 158 -5.50 -14.69 3.83
CA ASP A 158 -4.34 -15.41 3.29
C ASP A 158 -3.02 -14.66 3.51
N PHE A 159 -3.06 -13.50 4.18
CA PHE A 159 -1.89 -12.81 4.68
C PHE A 159 -1.37 -13.60 5.89
N GLU A 160 -0.65 -14.69 5.62
CA GLU A 160 -0.01 -15.48 6.67
C GLU A 160 1.11 -14.66 7.31
N ASP A 161 0.82 -14.05 8.45
CA ASP A 161 1.84 -13.74 9.45
C ASP A 161 1.71 -14.77 10.57
N LYS A 162 2.50 -15.84 10.51
CA LYS A 162 3.02 -16.47 11.75
C LYS A 162 4.08 -15.57 12.43
N LEU A 163 3.96 -14.25 12.27
CA LEU A 163 4.96 -13.24 12.64
C LEU A 163 4.37 -12.13 13.53
N ILE A 164 3.12 -12.32 14.00
CA ILE A 164 2.61 -11.64 15.21
C ILE A 164 2.66 -12.68 16.35
N VAL A 165 3.86 -12.96 16.86
CA VAL A 165 4.10 -13.60 18.16
C VAL A 165 5.11 -12.74 18.90
#